data_AF-R0JTW8-F1
#
_entry.id   AF-R0JTW8-F1
#
_cell.length_a   1.000
_cell.length_b   1.000
_cell.length_c   1.000
_cell.angle_alpha   90.00
_cell.angle_beta   90.00
_cell.angle_gamma   90.00
#
_symmetry.space_group_name_H-M   'P 1'
#
loop_
_entity.id
_entity.type
_entity.pdbx_description
1 polymer ?
#
loop_
_entity_poly.entity_id
_entity_poly.type
_entity_poly.pdbx_seq_one_letter_code
_entity_poly.pdbx_strand_id
1 'polypeptide(L)'
;VVLVLCCLGLLSADQSLKPQLGDPQLATNNPTLTTVSLEKPFCMFDSSLCPNRSYTIYLYVMKESASAMSSLVTDDSNKPLGSTFQQTSGGQLGPYNAAFFDVPDCAVPPRLADVGGMNKVPDVLKQYLFRVGDDGTCLYDPNFLGVCNPPLSPDTTYRFKYVLVDNSEGMVKDQTLWSDPIKTRRGK
;
A
#
# COMPACT_ATOMS: atom_id res chain seq x y z
N VAL A 1 -15.51 41.07 23.19
CA VAL A 1 -14.47 40.13 22.73
C VAL A 1 -14.88 38.75 23.21
N VAL A 2 -15.46 37.94 22.33
CA VAL A 2 -15.85 36.55 22.66
C VAL A 2 -14.76 35.66 22.07
N LEU A 3 -13.90 35.12 22.95
CA LEU A 3 -12.95 34.08 22.61
C LEU A 3 -13.73 32.77 22.53
N VAL A 4 -14.02 32.30 21.31
CA VAL A 4 -14.57 30.96 21.08
C VAL A 4 -13.39 30.00 21.07
N LEU A 5 -13.01 29.51 22.26
CA LEU A 5 -12.23 28.28 22.42
C LEU A 5 -13.13 27.12 22.01
N CYS A 6 -13.07 26.69 20.75
CA CYS A 6 -13.83 25.54 20.26
C CYS A 6 -12.97 24.57 19.45
N CYS A 7 -11.80 24.18 20.00
CA CYS A 7 -11.03 23.03 19.51
C CYS A 7 -10.30 22.32 20.67
N LEU A 8 -10.97 22.11 21.81
CA LEU A 8 -10.51 21.17 22.84
C LEU A 8 -11.39 19.91 22.72
N GLY A 9 -11.02 19.07 21.77
CA GLY A 9 -11.66 17.78 21.52
C GLY A 9 -10.84 17.01 20.50
N LEU A 10 -10.40 15.82 20.90
CA LEU A 10 -9.64 14.84 20.12
C LEU A 10 -8.12 15.05 20.11
N LEU A 11 -7.51 14.84 21.28
CA LEU A 11 -6.39 13.90 21.35
C LEU A 11 -6.92 12.49 20.97
N SER A 12 -7.33 12.31 19.72
CA SER A 12 -7.38 10.97 19.13
C SER A 12 -5.92 10.61 18.94
N ALA A 13 -5.50 9.49 19.52
CA ALA A 13 -4.18 8.96 19.26
C ALA A 13 -3.91 9.03 17.76
N ASP A 14 -2.86 9.77 17.40
CA ASP A 14 -2.18 9.70 16.12
C ASP A 14 -1.58 8.29 16.05
N GLN A 15 -2.45 7.27 15.99
CA GLN A 15 -2.08 5.96 15.50
C GLN A 15 -1.78 6.23 14.05
N SER A 16 -0.54 6.60 13.78
CA SER A 16 -0.07 6.79 12.43
C SER A 16 -0.58 5.62 11.61
N LEU A 17 -1.48 5.92 10.69
CA LEU A 17 -2.06 4.96 9.78
C LEU A 17 -0.88 4.39 8.99
N LYS A 18 -0.63 3.10 9.16
CA LYS A 18 0.47 2.37 8.53
C LYS A 18 -0.11 1.09 7.93
N PRO A 19 0.40 0.60 6.78
CA PRO A 19 -0.14 -0.60 6.15
C PRO A 19 -0.16 -1.79 7.12
N GLN A 20 -1.27 -2.52 7.13
CA GLN A 20 -1.48 -3.71 7.96
C GLN A 20 -1.64 -4.95 7.09
N LEU A 21 -1.33 -6.11 7.67
CA LEU A 21 -1.69 -7.40 7.06
C LEU A 21 -3.21 -7.50 6.94
N GLY A 22 -3.68 -8.10 5.85
CA GLY A 22 -5.08 -8.46 5.69
C GLY A 22 -5.60 -9.31 6.84
N ASP A 23 -6.82 -9.02 7.30
CA ASP A 23 -7.53 -9.82 8.31
C ASP A 23 -7.36 -11.33 8.03
N PRO A 24 -6.94 -12.14 9.03
CA PRO A 24 -6.74 -13.58 8.86
C PRO A 24 -7.96 -14.35 8.33
N GLN A 25 -9.18 -13.83 8.50
CA GLN A 25 -10.42 -14.40 7.93
C GLN A 25 -10.52 -14.15 6.42
N LEU A 26 -9.88 -13.10 5.92
CA LEU A 26 -9.86 -12.70 4.50
C LEU A 26 -8.62 -13.20 3.78
N ALA A 27 -7.49 -13.28 4.48
CA ALA A 27 -6.19 -13.68 3.96
C ALA A 27 -5.57 -14.81 4.80
N THR A 28 -6.18 -16.00 4.74
CA THR A 28 -5.65 -17.18 5.44
C THR A 28 -4.21 -17.47 5.01
N ASN A 29 -3.35 -17.78 5.98
CA ASN A 29 -1.93 -18.08 5.76
C ASN A 29 -1.06 -16.92 5.22
N ASN A 30 -1.45 -15.68 5.52
CA ASN A 30 -0.68 -14.48 5.21
C ASN A 30 0.34 -14.14 6.31
N PRO A 31 1.61 -13.79 6.01
CA PRO A 31 2.32 -13.89 4.72
C PRO A 31 2.53 -15.32 4.23
N THR A 32 2.68 -15.49 2.91
CA THR A 32 3.06 -16.76 2.27
C THR A 32 4.58 -16.82 2.04
N LEU A 33 5.06 -17.82 1.27
CA LEU A 33 6.46 -17.94 0.86
C LEU A 33 6.94 -16.73 0.05
N THR A 34 6.08 -16.20 -0.82
CA THR A 34 6.46 -15.17 -1.80
C THR A 34 5.45 -14.02 -1.91
N THR A 35 4.39 -14.02 -1.09
CA THR A 35 3.35 -12.99 -1.17
C THR A 35 2.96 -12.48 0.20
N VAL A 36 2.56 -11.21 0.25
CA VAL A 36 1.96 -10.56 1.43
C VAL A 36 0.63 -9.92 1.00
N SER A 37 -0.44 -10.21 1.71
CA SER A 37 -1.73 -9.53 1.53
C SER A 37 -1.84 -8.39 2.54
N LEU A 38 -2.07 -7.18 2.06
CA LEU A 38 -2.25 -5.98 2.87
C LEU A 38 -3.68 -5.49 2.77
N GLU A 39 -4.21 -4.91 3.84
CA GLU A 39 -5.46 -4.16 3.78
C GLU A 39 -5.27 -2.89 2.96
N LYS A 40 -6.20 -2.62 2.04
CA LYS A 40 -6.24 -1.34 1.35
C LYS A 40 -6.56 -0.22 2.36
N PRO A 41 -6.05 0.99 2.12
CA PRO A 41 -6.12 2.10 3.06
C PRO A 41 -7.49 2.80 3.05
N PHE A 42 -8.56 2.09 3.43
CA PHE A 42 -9.88 2.70 3.63
C PHE A 42 -9.78 3.82 4.68
N CYS A 43 -10.33 4.98 4.34
CA CYS A 43 -10.38 6.17 5.22
C CYS A 43 -9.02 6.74 5.66
N MET A 44 -7.88 6.16 5.27
CA MET A 44 -6.58 6.59 5.80
C MET A 44 -6.18 8.00 5.35
N PHE A 45 -6.69 8.43 4.19
CA PHE A 45 -6.31 9.69 3.55
C PHE A 45 -7.44 10.71 3.48
N ASP A 46 -8.57 10.46 4.16
CA ASP A 46 -9.81 11.23 3.98
C ASP A 46 -9.63 12.75 4.23
N SER A 47 -8.81 13.11 5.23
CA SER A 47 -8.46 14.50 5.53
C SER A 47 -7.65 15.21 4.45
N SER A 48 -7.06 14.44 3.54
CA SER A 48 -6.13 14.90 2.49
C SER A 48 -6.79 14.92 1.11
N LEU A 49 -8.05 14.48 1.00
CA LEU A 49 -8.83 14.50 -0.22
C LEU A 49 -9.57 15.82 -0.39
N CYS A 50 -9.46 16.43 -1.57
CA CYS A 50 -10.25 17.60 -1.95
C CYS A 50 -11.35 17.23 -2.96
N PRO A 51 -12.54 17.84 -2.88
CA PRO A 51 -13.58 17.68 -3.90
C PRO A 51 -13.09 18.04 -5.30
N ASN A 52 -13.61 17.36 -6.33
CA ASN A 52 -13.28 17.56 -7.75
C ASN A 52 -11.80 17.37 -8.11
N ARG A 53 -11.04 16.66 -7.28
CA ARG A 53 -9.69 16.19 -7.59
C ARG A 53 -9.69 14.68 -7.77
N SER A 54 -8.73 14.20 -8.55
CA SER A 54 -8.50 12.77 -8.75
C SER A 54 -7.18 12.40 -8.08
N TYR A 55 -7.19 11.30 -7.35
CA TYR A 55 -6.04 10.83 -6.60
C TYR A 55 -5.78 9.36 -6.89
N THR A 56 -4.52 8.97 -6.77
CA THR A 56 -4.08 7.58 -6.87
C THR A 56 -3.27 7.24 -5.64
N ILE A 57 -3.43 6.02 -5.13
CA ILE A 57 -2.60 5.49 -4.06
C ILE A 57 -1.52 4.62 -4.67
N TYR A 58 -0.27 4.93 -4.33
CA TYR A 58 0.90 4.13 -4.68
C TYR A 58 1.28 3.27 -3.48
N LEU A 59 1.63 2.01 -3.73
CA LEU A 59 2.16 1.10 -2.73
C LEU A 59 3.66 0.88 -2.98
N TYR A 60 4.46 1.30 -2.00
CA TYR A 60 5.91 1.11 -2.00
C TYR A 60 6.32 -0.06 -1.11
N VAL A 61 7.36 -0.76 -1.54
CA VAL A 61 7.93 -1.93 -0.85
C VAL A 61 9.44 -1.78 -0.76
N MET A 62 9.99 -2.10 0.41
CA MET A 62 11.44 -2.22 0.61
C MET A 62 11.75 -3.37 1.58
N LYS A 63 12.97 -3.91 1.51
CA LYS A 63 13.45 -4.84 2.54
C LYS A 63 13.77 -4.06 3.82
N GLU A 64 13.55 -4.68 4.97
CA GLU A 64 13.88 -4.07 6.27
C GLU A 64 15.37 -3.68 6.37
N SER A 65 16.26 -4.42 5.70
CA SER A 65 17.70 -4.17 5.71
C SER A 65 18.14 -2.96 4.87
N ALA A 66 17.24 -2.33 4.11
CA ALA A 66 17.60 -1.17 3.31
C ALA A 66 17.86 0.06 4.20
N SER A 67 18.74 0.96 3.74
CA SER A 67 19.19 2.09 4.56
C SER A 67 18.07 3.09 4.87
N ALA A 68 18.18 3.84 5.97
CA ALA A 68 17.22 4.89 6.32
C ALA A 68 17.12 5.99 5.25
N MET A 69 18.22 6.33 4.57
CA MET A 69 18.21 7.27 3.44
C MET A 69 17.37 6.71 2.27
N SER A 70 17.37 5.40 2.11
CA SER A 70 16.57 4.68 1.12
C SER A 70 15.11 4.44 1.55
N SER A 71 14.61 5.09 2.61
CA SER A 71 13.23 4.92 3.08
C SER A 71 12.27 6.00 2.55
N LEU A 72 12.79 7.00 1.85
CA LEU A 72 12.00 8.02 1.19
C LEU A 72 11.36 7.46 -0.07
N VAL A 73 10.10 7.83 -0.30
CA VAL A 73 9.29 7.39 -1.46
C VAL A 73 9.04 8.53 -2.44
N THR A 74 9.68 9.67 -2.21
CA THR A 74 9.61 10.89 -3.03
C THR A 74 10.99 11.34 -3.48
N ASP A 75 11.05 12.02 -4.63
CA ASP A 75 12.22 12.78 -5.06
C ASP A 75 12.30 14.18 -4.40
N ASP A 76 13.33 14.95 -4.74
CA ASP A 76 13.55 16.31 -4.23
C ASP A 76 12.43 17.30 -4.64
N SER A 77 11.66 16.95 -5.67
CA SER A 77 10.50 17.72 -6.14
C SER A 77 9.19 17.21 -5.53
N ASN A 78 9.22 16.35 -4.52
CA ASN A 78 8.03 15.75 -3.88
C ASN A 78 7.14 14.94 -4.84
N LYS A 79 7.72 14.41 -5.93
CA LYS A 79 7.07 13.45 -6.81
C LYS A 79 7.34 12.03 -6.34
N PRO A 80 6.42 11.07 -6.57
CA PRO A 80 6.64 9.68 -6.22
C PRO A 80 7.84 9.09 -6.97
N LEU A 81 8.66 8.29 -6.28
CA LEU A 81 9.74 7.56 -6.94
C LEU A 81 9.19 6.56 -7.96
N GLY A 82 9.65 6.64 -9.20
CA GLY A 82 9.33 5.68 -10.26
C GLY A 82 10.19 4.40 -10.23
N SER A 83 10.89 4.12 -9.13
CA SER A 83 11.84 3.02 -9.04
C SER A 83 11.17 1.65 -9.16
N THR A 84 11.74 0.77 -9.98
CA THR A 84 11.20 -0.57 -10.22
C THR A 84 11.80 -1.62 -9.29
N PHE A 85 11.18 -2.80 -9.25
CA PHE A 85 11.70 -3.97 -8.54
C PHE A 85 13.14 -4.29 -8.95
N GLN A 86 13.45 -4.31 -10.25
CA GLN A 86 14.80 -4.63 -10.74
C GLN A 86 15.81 -3.55 -10.33
N GLN A 87 15.47 -2.28 -10.47
CA GLN A 87 16.37 -1.16 -10.14
C GLN A 87 16.75 -1.14 -8.66
N THR A 88 15.85 -1.58 -7.77
CA THR A 88 16.09 -1.61 -6.32
C THR A 88 16.63 -2.94 -5.82
N SER A 89 16.91 -3.91 -6.71
CA SER A 89 17.25 -5.29 -6.34
C SER A 89 16.23 -5.91 -5.37
N GLY A 90 14.94 -5.80 -5.72
CA GLY A 90 13.82 -6.31 -4.95
C GLY A 90 13.65 -5.62 -3.60
N GLY A 91 13.89 -4.31 -3.55
CA GLY A 91 13.78 -3.51 -2.34
C GLY A 91 15.03 -3.45 -1.46
N GLN A 92 16.17 -4.00 -1.90
CA GLN A 92 17.42 -4.00 -1.13
C GLN A 92 18.10 -2.62 -1.11
N LEU A 93 18.02 -1.88 -2.22
CA LEU A 93 18.68 -0.59 -2.38
C LEU A 93 17.78 0.59 -1.99
N GLY A 94 16.47 0.35 -1.85
CA GLY A 94 15.47 1.36 -1.54
C GLY A 94 14.07 0.90 -1.93
N PRO A 95 13.08 1.80 -1.91
CA PRO A 95 11.71 1.44 -2.11
C PRO A 95 11.40 1.37 -3.60
N TYR A 96 10.68 0.35 -4.02
CA TYR A 96 10.13 0.28 -5.37
C TYR A 96 8.61 0.43 -5.33
N ASN A 97 8.06 1.00 -6.38
CA ASN A 97 6.62 0.99 -6.59
C ASN A 97 6.19 -0.43 -6.97
N ALA A 98 5.36 -1.06 -6.13
CA ALA A 98 4.83 -2.39 -6.38
C ALA A 98 3.43 -2.36 -7.00
N ALA A 99 2.68 -1.28 -6.81
CA ALA A 99 1.38 -1.10 -7.42
C ALA A 99 0.85 0.32 -7.24
N PHE A 100 -0.16 0.64 -8.03
CA PHE A 100 -1.03 1.76 -7.76
C PHE A 100 -2.51 1.33 -7.89
N PHE A 101 -3.40 1.99 -7.16
CA PHE A 101 -4.83 1.75 -7.23
C PHE A 101 -5.62 2.99 -6.82
N ASP A 102 -6.88 3.04 -7.22
CA ASP A 102 -7.81 4.13 -6.88
C ASP A 102 -8.01 4.23 -5.36
N VAL A 103 -8.24 5.45 -4.89
CA VAL A 103 -8.59 5.68 -3.48
C VAL A 103 -9.89 4.95 -3.15
N PRO A 104 -9.89 4.02 -2.19
CA PRO A 104 -11.10 3.30 -1.82
C PRO A 104 -12.11 4.24 -1.14
N ASP A 105 -13.40 4.07 -1.45
CA ASP A 105 -14.48 4.85 -0.83
C ASP A 105 -14.63 4.46 0.66
N CYS A 106 -14.43 5.45 1.53
CA CYS A 106 -14.57 5.29 2.97
C CYS A 106 -16.03 5.13 3.43
N ALA A 107 -16.98 5.77 2.76
CA ALA A 107 -18.39 5.76 3.14
C ALA A 107 -19.10 4.47 2.71
N VAL A 108 -18.57 3.82 1.66
CA VAL A 108 -19.09 2.57 1.12
C VAL A 108 -17.98 1.52 1.14
N PRO A 109 -17.51 1.08 2.33
CA PRO A 109 -16.62 -0.05 2.38
C PRO A 109 -17.34 -1.26 1.76
N PRO A 110 -16.62 -2.15 1.07
CA PRO A 110 -17.25 -3.36 0.59
C PRO A 110 -17.84 -4.11 1.80
N ARG A 111 -18.82 -4.99 1.56
CA ARG A 111 -19.34 -5.88 2.62
C ARG A 111 -19.19 -7.32 2.19
N LEU A 112 -18.64 -8.15 3.08
CA LEU A 112 -18.53 -9.59 2.85
C LEU A 112 -19.90 -10.26 2.68
N ALA A 113 -20.95 -9.65 3.25
CA ALA A 113 -22.34 -10.07 3.10
C ALA A 113 -22.90 -9.84 1.67
N ASP A 114 -22.29 -8.97 0.86
CA ASP A 114 -22.73 -8.69 -0.51
C ASP A 114 -22.26 -9.79 -1.50
N VAL A 115 -21.54 -10.81 -1.00
CA VAL A 115 -21.13 -12.00 -1.74
C VAL A 115 -22.33 -12.89 -2.02
N GLY A 116 -23.10 -12.56 -3.06
CA GLY A 116 -24.20 -13.38 -3.59
C GLY A 116 -23.76 -14.69 -4.30
N GLY A 117 -22.72 -15.36 -3.81
CA GLY A 117 -22.20 -16.64 -4.32
C GLY A 117 -20.67 -16.78 -4.20
N MET A 118 -20.20 -18.00 -3.89
CA MET A 118 -18.76 -18.31 -3.68
C MET A 118 -17.85 -17.91 -4.86
N ASN A 119 -18.39 -17.82 -6.07
CA ASN A 119 -17.64 -17.48 -7.28
C ASN A 119 -17.22 -15.99 -7.36
N LYS A 120 -17.79 -15.11 -6.51
CA LYS A 120 -17.44 -13.67 -6.48
C LYS A 120 -16.48 -13.30 -5.34
N VAL A 121 -16.14 -14.26 -4.47
CA VAL A 121 -15.27 -14.03 -3.31
C VAL A 121 -13.91 -13.43 -3.70
N PRO A 122 -13.20 -13.91 -4.74
CA PRO A 122 -11.91 -13.34 -5.11
C PRO A 122 -11.99 -11.87 -5.53
N ASP A 123 -13.04 -11.49 -6.26
CA ASP A 123 -13.21 -10.11 -6.74
C ASP A 123 -13.57 -9.16 -5.60
N VAL A 124 -14.37 -9.62 -4.65
CA VAL A 124 -14.66 -8.86 -3.42
C VAL A 124 -13.41 -8.72 -2.56
N LEU A 125 -12.62 -9.79 -2.38
CA LEU A 125 -11.37 -9.74 -1.62
C LEU A 125 -10.37 -8.74 -2.22
N LYS A 126 -10.28 -8.63 -3.56
CA LYS A 126 -9.44 -7.62 -4.24
C LYS A 126 -9.87 -6.18 -3.96
N GLN A 127 -11.09 -5.95 -3.49
CA GLN A 127 -11.53 -4.61 -3.07
C GLN A 127 -10.97 -4.26 -1.69
N TYR A 128 -10.81 -5.24 -0.80
CA TYR A 128 -10.25 -5.03 0.54
C TYR A 128 -8.75 -5.18 0.62
N LEU A 129 -8.19 -6.09 -0.18
CA LEU A 129 -6.83 -6.54 -0.06
C LEU A 129 -6.04 -6.21 -1.31
N PHE A 130 -4.78 -5.84 -1.10
CA PHE A 130 -3.77 -5.85 -2.15
C PHE A 130 -2.78 -6.98 -1.87
N ARG A 131 -2.49 -7.82 -2.86
CA ARG A 131 -1.53 -8.93 -2.72
C ARG A 131 -0.21 -8.57 -3.37
N VAL A 132 0.79 -8.23 -2.56
CA VAL A 132 2.15 -8.00 -3.06
C VAL A 132 2.79 -9.34 -3.42
N GLY A 133 3.43 -9.39 -4.58
CA GLY A 133 4.21 -10.52 -5.08
C GLY A 133 3.43 -11.57 -5.86
N ASP A 134 2.25 -11.24 -6.40
CA ASP A 134 1.42 -12.20 -7.12
C ASP A 134 1.63 -12.24 -8.65
N ASP A 135 2.46 -11.36 -9.21
CA ASP A 135 2.75 -11.33 -10.66
C ASP A 135 3.95 -12.21 -11.03
N GLY A 136 3.71 -13.51 -11.22
CA GLY A 136 4.77 -14.48 -11.54
C GLY A 136 5.49 -14.28 -12.89
N THR A 137 4.98 -13.43 -13.79
CA THR A 137 5.48 -13.29 -15.16
C THR A 137 6.03 -11.91 -15.50
N CYS A 138 5.77 -10.87 -14.68
CA CYS A 138 6.04 -9.48 -15.07
C CYS A 138 7.54 -9.16 -15.27
N LEU A 139 8.43 -9.97 -14.69
CA LEU A 139 9.89 -9.83 -14.89
C LEU A 139 10.38 -10.39 -16.23
N TYR A 140 9.61 -11.28 -16.85
CA TYR A 140 10.03 -12.03 -18.03
C TYR A 140 9.19 -11.72 -19.27
N ASP A 141 8.04 -11.05 -19.10
CA ASP A 141 7.20 -10.60 -20.20
C ASP A 141 7.72 -9.25 -20.75
N PRO A 142 8.30 -9.21 -21.96
CA PRO A 142 8.81 -7.98 -22.56
C PRO A 142 7.70 -6.99 -22.92
N ASN A 143 6.43 -7.43 -22.93
CA ASN A 143 5.27 -6.60 -23.27
C ASN A 143 4.46 -6.21 -22.03
N PHE A 144 4.99 -6.38 -20.82
CA PHE A 144 4.28 -6.02 -19.61
C PHE A 144 4.05 -4.50 -19.52
N LEU A 145 2.79 -4.06 -19.52
CA LEU A 145 2.42 -2.64 -19.59
C LEU A 145 2.13 -1.98 -18.22
N GLY A 146 2.40 -2.67 -17.11
CA GLY A 146 2.05 -2.22 -15.75
C GLY A 146 3.24 -2.00 -14.81
N VAL A 147 2.93 -1.73 -13.55
CA VAL A 147 3.92 -1.82 -12.45
C VAL A 147 4.11 -3.28 -12.11
N CYS A 148 5.35 -3.77 -12.18
CA CYS A 148 5.65 -5.17 -11.95
C CYS A 148 5.64 -5.47 -10.44
N ASN A 149 4.75 -6.38 -10.02
CA ASN A 149 4.59 -6.85 -8.65
C ASN A 149 5.09 -8.32 -8.48
N PRO A 150 6.38 -8.61 -8.73
CA PRO A 150 6.86 -9.98 -8.82
C PRO A 150 6.98 -10.66 -7.45
N PRO A 151 7.02 -12.01 -7.40
CA PRO A 151 7.20 -12.78 -6.18
C PRO A 151 8.26 -12.22 -5.23
N LEU A 152 7.88 -12.00 -3.98
CA LEU A 152 8.79 -11.61 -2.91
C LEU A 152 9.76 -12.74 -2.58
N SER A 153 10.92 -12.39 -2.03
CA SER A 153 11.90 -13.37 -1.58
C SER A 153 11.40 -14.13 -0.34
N PRO A 154 11.58 -15.46 -0.27
CA PRO A 154 11.34 -16.26 0.92
C PRO A 154 12.17 -15.80 2.13
N ASP A 155 11.68 -16.09 3.34
CA ASP A 155 12.37 -15.82 4.62
C ASP A 155 12.91 -14.38 4.75
N THR A 156 12.27 -13.42 4.10
CA THR A 156 12.74 -12.03 3.98
C THR A 156 11.75 -11.09 4.64
N THR A 157 12.27 -10.14 5.41
CA THR A 157 11.47 -9.11 6.06
C THR A 157 11.35 -7.88 5.18
N TYR A 158 10.12 -7.44 4.95
CA TYR A 158 9.76 -6.28 4.14
C TYR A 158 8.99 -5.25 4.96
N ARG A 159 8.98 -4.01 4.46
CA ARG A 159 8.09 -2.94 4.90
C ARG A 159 7.32 -2.38 3.72
N PHE A 160 6.15 -1.84 4.04
CA PHE A 160 5.18 -1.33 3.08
C PHE A 160 4.76 0.09 3.43
N LYS A 161 4.44 0.90 2.42
CA LYS A 161 3.98 2.27 2.61
C LYS A 161 2.98 2.68 1.54
N TYR A 162 1.90 3.34 1.94
CA TYR A 162 0.95 3.96 1.03
C TYR A 162 1.27 5.44 0.86
N VAL A 163 1.15 5.91 -0.38
CA VAL A 163 1.41 7.30 -0.76
C VAL A 163 0.23 7.80 -1.60
N LEU A 164 -0.39 8.88 -1.17
CA LEU A 164 -1.47 9.56 -1.89
C LEU A 164 -0.89 10.58 -2.86
N VAL A 165 -1.26 10.48 -4.13
CA VAL A 165 -0.77 11.34 -5.20
C VAL A 165 -1.94 12.05 -5.85
N ASP A 166 -1.84 13.37 -6.03
CA ASP A 166 -2.79 14.15 -6.86
C ASP A 166 -2.44 13.92 -8.33
N ASN A 167 -3.38 13.35 -9.09
CA ASN A 167 -3.17 12.99 -10.49
C ASN A 167 -2.97 14.21 -11.40
N SER A 168 -3.43 15.39 -10.98
CA SER A 168 -3.32 16.64 -11.75
C SER A 168 -1.91 17.21 -11.67
N GLU A 169 -1.29 17.11 -10.49
CA GLU A 169 0.03 17.68 -10.20
C GLU A 169 1.15 16.63 -10.32
N GLY A 170 0.81 15.35 -10.15
CA GLY A 170 1.77 14.25 -10.04
C GLY A 170 2.57 14.31 -8.73
N MET A 171 2.03 14.99 -7.71
CA MET A 171 2.73 15.33 -6.47
C MET A 171 2.15 14.54 -5.30
N VAL A 172 3.00 14.16 -4.36
CA VAL A 172 2.57 13.52 -3.11
C VAL A 172 1.83 14.55 -2.25
N LYS A 173 0.60 14.21 -1.87
CA LYS A 173 -0.22 15.00 -0.95
C LYS A 173 -0.12 14.50 0.49
N ASP A 174 -0.04 13.18 0.66
CA ASP A 174 -0.01 12.53 1.96
C ASP A 174 0.63 11.14 1.89
N GLN A 175 1.04 10.60 3.01
CA GLN A 175 1.69 9.29 3.10
C GLN A 175 1.56 8.66 4.49
N THR A 176 1.46 7.35 4.53
CA THR A 176 1.48 6.58 5.80
C THR A 176 2.88 6.55 6.40
N LEU A 177 3.00 6.16 7.68
CA LEU A 177 4.26 5.55 8.13
C LEU A 177 4.50 4.23 7.38
N TRP A 178 5.76 3.77 7.44
CA TRP A 178 6.10 2.41 7.06
C TRP A 178 5.39 1.41 7.99
N SER A 179 4.96 0.28 7.45
CA SER A 179 4.39 -0.82 8.21
C SER A 179 5.36 -1.32 9.29
N ASP A 180 4.85 -2.12 10.22
CA ASP A 180 5.72 -3.00 10.98
C ASP A 180 6.47 -3.95 10.04
N PRO A 181 7.65 -4.47 10.44
CA PRO A 181 8.39 -5.42 9.62
C PRO A 181 7.57 -6.70 9.44
N ILE A 182 7.31 -7.09 8.19
CA ILE A 182 6.53 -8.27 7.82
C ILE A 182 7.43 -9.26 7.13
N LYS A 183 7.50 -10.48 7.67
CA LYS A 183 8.40 -11.52 7.19
C LYS A 183 7.66 -12.57 6.35
N THR A 184 8.13 -12.81 5.12
CA THR A 184 7.67 -13.95 4.30
C THR A 184 8.06 -15.28 4.93
N ARG A 185 7.31 -16.34 4.65
CA ARG A 185 7.60 -17.66 5.21
C ARG A 185 8.90 -18.21 4.65
N ARG A 186 9.54 -19.09 5.41
CA ARG A 186 10.64 -19.93 4.93
C ARG A 186 10.07 -21.13 4.18
N GLY A 187 10.72 -21.54 3.10
CA GLY A 187 10.45 -22.84 2.47
C GLY A 187 10.75 -23.98 3.44
N LYS A 188 10.03 -25.10 3.31
CA LYS A 188 10.39 -26.33 4.03
C LYS A 188 11.61 -26.97 3.42
#